data_AF-A0AA38XI83-F1
#
_entry.id   AF-A0AA38XI83-F1
#
_cell.length_a   1.000
_cell.length_b   1.000
_cell.length_c   1.000
_cell.angle_alpha   90.00
_cell.angle_beta   90.00
_cell.angle_gamma   90.00
#
_symmetry.space_group_name_H-M   'P 1'
#
loop_
_entity.id
_entity.type
_entity.pdbx_description
1 polymer ?
#
loop_
_entity_poly.entity_id
_entity_poly.type
_entity_poly.pdbx_seq_one_letter_code
_entity_poly.pdbx_strand_id
1 'polypeptide(L)'
;MQQLSKRLQRNDEECFSDTTLAGVMALTLYELQAGTSTQASGWLSHVRGATSLVKLRGERNFANTFGFHLYFASQLNDLIHAVGRRKRMLASADWSELQYGKEPPSAIQLFDILQELPSIIEYADAIKAAQTGTEDHTIVNHLLALTGRAQSFELRLTEWFSKLEKDQSQQSNPLLFWPEPSTLYTRVPPSHPSRVFPTFLCFPDMAIAEQVVLCWTALLFIPRLLHYTEQRLKQDGELPSSYRVGSSLSALATDSTDLAKKVAQSLEYFLHPDVGLMELQFIGFPMNLAMATCNSLGLKEAAFFGLVRARLKETNTGMGDFLDTMLAKGGGLAAVRLLVS
;
A
#
# COMPACT_ATOMS: atom_id res chain seq x y z
N MET A 1 -7.42 15.78 -22.80
CA MET A 1 -6.92 16.97 -22.06
C MET A 1 -7.74 18.23 -22.28
N GLN A 2 -7.89 18.76 -23.50
CA GLN A 2 -8.58 20.05 -23.74
C GLN A 2 -10.05 20.07 -23.27
N GLN A 3 -10.81 18.97 -23.43
CA GLN A 3 -12.20 18.90 -22.96
C GLN A 3 -12.30 18.82 -21.42
N LEU A 4 -11.41 18.06 -20.77
CA LEU A 4 -11.35 17.97 -19.30
C LEU A 4 -11.02 19.34 -18.68
N SER A 5 -10.03 20.05 -19.24
CA SER A 5 -9.67 21.40 -18.80
C SER A 5 -10.82 22.38 -18.96
N LYS A 6 -11.56 22.33 -20.08
CA LYS A 6 -12.76 23.16 -20.29
C LYS A 6 -13.87 22.87 -19.27
N ARG A 7 -14.07 21.60 -18.89
CA ARG A 7 -15.06 21.23 -17.86
C ARG A 7 -14.67 21.73 -16.47
N LEU A 8 -13.41 21.56 -16.08
CA LEU A 8 -12.91 22.08 -14.79
C LEU A 8 -13.00 23.61 -14.69
N GLN A 9 -12.86 24.33 -15.80
CA GLN A 9 -12.97 25.80 -15.86
C GLN A 9 -14.41 26.32 -15.81
N ARG A 10 -15.41 25.50 -16.17
CA ARG A 10 -16.82 25.90 -16.17
C ARG A 10 -17.43 26.00 -14.77
N ASN A 11 -16.85 25.30 -13.80
CA ASN A 11 -17.31 25.27 -12.40
C ASN A 11 -18.82 24.98 -12.27
N ASP A 12 -19.33 24.09 -13.13
CA ASP A 12 -20.72 23.63 -13.16
C ASP A 12 -20.85 22.20 -12.59
N GLU A 13 -22.06 21.65 -12.55
CA GLU A 13 -22.28 20.30 -12.00
C GLU A 13 -21.54 19.20 -12.77
N GLU A 14 -21.25 19.39 -14.06
CA GLU A 14 -20.47 18.42 -14.86
C GLU A 14 -19.02 18.28 -14.37
N CYS A 15 -18.48 19.32 -13.74
CA CYS A 15 -17.17 19.31 -13.09
C CYS A 15 -17.07 18.21 -12.01
N PHE A 16 -18.18 17.87 -11.35
CA PHE A 16 -18.24 16.89 -10.27
C PHE A 16 -18.81 15.53 -10.71
N SER A 17 -18.95 15.32 -12.02
CA SER A 17 -19.45 14.05 -12.57
C SER A 17 -18.45 12.90 -12.41
N ASP A 18 -18.97 11.66 -12.39
CA ASP A 18 -18.15 10.44 -12.44
C ASP A 18 -17.17 10.45 -13.62
N THR A 19 -17.60 10.97 -14.77
CA THR A 19 -16.77 11.05 -15.98
C THR A 19 -15.56 11.97 -15.79
N THR A 20 -15.73 13.08 -15.06
CA THR A 20 -14.61 14.01 -14.80
C THR A 20 -13.58 13.36 -13.87
N LEU A 21 -14.02 12.70 -12.79
CA LEU A 21 -13.11 11.97 -11.92
C LEU A 21 -12.43 10.80 -12.64
N ALA A 22 -13.19 10.02 -13.42
CA ALA A 22 -12.64 8.95 -14.25
C ALA A 22 -11.58 9.48 -15.24
N GLY A 23 -11.82 10.65 -15.84
CA GLY A 23 -10.86 11.31 -16.71
C GLY A 23 -9.55 11.68 -16.00
N VAL A 24 -9.63 12.19 -14.76
CA VAL A 24 -8.43 12.46 -13.94
C VAL A 24 -7.71 11.17 -13.57
N MET A 25 -8.45 10.13 -13.14
CA MET A 25 -7.88 8.82 -12.80
C MET A 25 -7.20 8.15 -14.00
N ALA A 26 -7.76 8.29 -15.21
CA ALA A 26 -7.15 7.81 -16.44
C ALA A 26 -5.83 8.52 -16.75
N LEU A 27 -5.70 9.80 -16.42
CA LEU A 27 -4.43 10.53 -16.54
C LEU A 27 -3.40 10.07 -15.51
N THR A 28 -3.82 9.82 -14.26
CA THR A 28 -2.98 9.17 -13.25
C THR A 28 -2.42 7.85 -13.76
N LEU A 29 -3.26 7.02 -14.40
CA LEU A 29 -2.86 5.76 -15.01
C LEU A 29 -1.93 5.94 -16.21
N TYR A 30 -2.19 6.92 -17.07
CA TYR A 30 -1.32 7.23 -18.22
C TYR A 30 0.10 7.59 -17.77
N GLU A 31 0.24 8.44 -16.76
CA GLU A 31 1.56 8.82 -16.20
C GLU A 31 2.28 7.62 -15.58
N LEU A 32 1.54 6.66 -15.02
CA LEU A 32 2.10 5.40 -14.52
C LEU A 32 2.63 4.53 -15.67
N GLN A 33 1.87 4.44 -16.76
CA GLN A 33 2.16 3.56 -17.89
C GLN A 33 3.19 4.11 -18.86
N ALA A 34 3.36 5.43 -18.95
CA ALA A 34 4.30 6.04 -19.88
C ALA A 34 5.75 6.09 -19.35
N GLY A 35 5.98 5.81 -18.06
CA GLY A 35 7.27 5.41 -17.49
C GLY A 35 8.44 6.42 -17.48
N THR A 36 8.26 7.72 -17.77
CA THR A 36 9.38 8.69 -17.80
C THR A 36 9.58 9.47 -16.49
N SER A 37 10.81 9.86 -16.14
CA SER A 37 11.07 10.50 -14.83
C SER A 37 10.43 11.88 -14.59
N THR A 38 9.97 12.55 -15.65
CA THR A 38 9.14 13.76 -15.57
C THR A 38 7.69 13.47 -15.15
N GLN A 39 7.25 12.20 -15.17
CA GLN A 39 5.87 11.79 -14.95
C GLN A 39 5.55 11.49 -13.48
N ALA A 40 6.56 11.31 -12.62
CA ALA A 40 6.31 11.21 -11.17
C ALA A 40 5.65 12.48 -10.60
N SER A 41 6.04 13.67 -11.09
CA SER A 41 5.37 14.94 -10.78
C SER A 41 4.00 15.09 -11.46
N GLY A 42 3.82 14.49 -12.65
CA GLY A 42 2.54 14.44 -13.36
C GLY A 42 1.51 13.60 -12.60
N TRP A 43 1.88 12.36 -12.29
CA TRP A 43 1.13 11.44 -11.42
C TRP A 43 0.70 12.12 -10.13
N LEU A 44 1.64 12.75 -9.41
CA LEU A 44 1.34 13.44 -8.16
C LEU A 44 0.31 14.58 -8.33
N SER A 45 0.42 15.34 -9.42
CA SER A 45 -0.53 16.41 -9.72
C SER A 45 -1.93 15.85 -9.98
N HIS A 46 -2.04 14.70 -10.65
CA HIS A 46 -3.31 14.02 -10.87
C HIS A 46 -3.89 13.38 -9.61
N VAL A 47 -3.07 12.77 -8.74
CA VAL A 47 -3.52 12.27 -7.43
C VAL A 47 -4.12 13.40 -6.60
N ARG A 48 -3.44 14.56 -6.50
CA ARG A 48 -3.98 15.73 -5.78
C ARG A 48 -5.30 16.22 -6.39
N GLY A 49 -5.38 16.29 -7.72
CA GLY A 49 -6.60 16.66 -8.42
C GLY A 49 -7.75 15.71 -8.13
N ALA A 50 -7.50 14.40 -8.13
CA ALA A 50 -8.48 13.37 -7.82
C ALA A 50 -8.96 13.47 -6.36
N THR A 51 -8.05 13.62 -5.39
CA THR A 51 -8.40 13.81 -3.98
C THR A 51 -9.25 15.07 -3.78
N SER A 52 -8.91 16.19 -4.43
CA SER A 52 -9.71 17.41 -4.37
C SER A 52 -11.11 17.21 -4.96
N LEU A 53 -11.23 16.54 -6.11
CA LEU A 53 -12.52 16.23 -6.71
C LEU A 53 -13.35 15.30 -5.83
N VAL A 54 -12.77 14.26 -5.25
CA VAL A 54 -13.46 13.37 -4.30
C VAL A 54 -14.03 14.17 -3.13
N LYS A 55 -13.25 15.08 -2.53
CA LYS A 55 -13.74 15.95 -1.45
C LYS A 55 -14.91 16.81 -1.89
N LEU A 56 -14.81 17.45 -3.07
CA LEU A 56 -15.87 18.32 -3.60
C LEU A 56 -17.13 17.55 -4.01
N ARG A 57 -17.00 16.29 -4.42
CA ARG A 57 -18.13 15.43 -4.79
C ARG A 57 -18.99 14.99 -3.60
N GLY A 58 -18.43 14.91 -2.39
CA GLY A 58 -19.15 14.53 -1.18
C GLY A 58 -19.91 13.19 -1.34
N GLU A 59 -21.20 13.19 -1.01
CA GLU A 59 -22.08 12.01 -1.11
C GLU A 59 -22.20 11.46 -2.54
N ARG A 60 -21.94 12.27 -3.58
CA ARG A 60 -22.01 11.81 -4.99
C ARG A 60 -20.99 10.72 -5.30
N ASN A 61 -19.93 10.59 -4.50
CA ASN A 61 -19.00 9.48 -4.63
C ASN A 61 -19.66 8.12 -4.36
N PHE A 62 -20.80 8.10 -3.67
CA PHE A 62 -21.48 6.88 -3.22
C PHE A 62 -22.84 6.69 -3.88
N ALA A 63 -23.19 7.54 -4.85
CA ALA A 63 -24.47 7.49 -5.55
C ALA A 63 -24.62 6.23 -6.44
N ASN A 64 -23.51 5.61 -6.86
CA ASN A 64 -23.49 4.41 -7.67
C ASN A 64 -22.18 3.64 -7.50
N THR A 65 -22.13 2.39 -7.98
CA THR A 65 -20.95 1.50 -7.89
C THR A 65 -19.71 2.07 -8.59
N PHE A 66 -19.88 2.75 -9.73
CA PHE A 66 -18.75 3.31 -10.47
C PHE A 66 -18.09 4.47 -9.72
N GLY A 67 -18.89 5.39 -9.17
CA GLY A 67 -18.41 6.46 -8.30
C GLY A 67 -17.68 5.93 -7.07
N PHE A 68 -18.19 4.84 -6.47
CA PHE A 68 -17.56 4.19 -5.32
C PHE A 68 -16.18 3.62 -5.67
N HIS A 69 -16.04 2.94 -6.82
CA HIS A 69 -14.74 2.44 -7.28
C HIS A 69 -13.75 3.58 -7.54
N LEU A 70 -14.20 4.68 -8.15
CA LEU A 70 -13.34 5.86 -8.37
C LEU A 70 -12.90 6.50 -7.05
N TYR A 71 -13.80 6.59 -6.06
CA TYR A 71 -13.47 7.04 -4.71
C TYR A 71 -12.37 6.16 -4.11
N PHE A 72 -12.57 4.84 -4.08
CA PHE A 72 -11.64 3.91 -3.46
C PHE A 72 -10.26 3.94 -4.14
N ALA A 73 -10.22 3.94 -5.47
CA ALA A 73 -8.97 4.04 -6.22
C ALA A 73 -8.25 5.38 -5.98
N SER A 74 -8.99 6.49 -5.81
CA SER A 74 -8.40 7.78 -5.43
C SER A 74 -7.83 7.75 -4.01
N GLN A 75 -8.54 7.12 -3.07
CA GLN A 75 -8.11 6.95 -1.69
C GLN A 75 -6.81 6.13 -1.60
N LEU A 76 -6.72 5.02 -2.33
CA LEU A 76 -5.50 4.20 -2.40
C LEU A 76 -4.30 5.00 -2.93
N ASN A 77 -4.49 5.80 -3.99
CA ASN A 77 -3.44 6.65 -4.53
C ASN A 77 -2.95 7.70 -3.50
N ASP A 78 -3.87 8.32 -2.75
CA ASP A 78 -3.50 9.29 -1.72
C ASP A 78 -2.79 8.63 -0.53
N LEU A 79 -3.21 7.41 -0.13
CA LEU A 79 -2.52 6.61 0.87
C LEU A 79 -1.08 6.30 0.44
N ILE A 80 -0.87 5.80 -0.78
CA ILE A 80 0.47 5.49 -1.32
C ILE A 80 1.33 6.75 -1.32
N HIS A 81 0.77 7.88 -1.75
CA HIS A 81 1.45 9.16 -1.74
C HIS A 81 1.82 9.64 -0.32
N ALA A 82 0.92 9.48 0.66
CA ALA A 82 1.13 9.86 2.05
C ALA A 82 2.19 9.00 2.74
N VAL A 83 2.11 7.67 2.58
CA VAL A 83 3.15 6.71 3.01
C VAL A 83 4.50 7.11 2.41
N GLY A 84 4.50 7.44 1.13
CA GLY A 84 5.70 7.83 0.41
C GLY A 84 6.37 9.10 0.84
N ARG A 85 5.56 10.09 1.23
CA ARG A 85 6.06 11.34 1.82
C ARG A 85 6.33 11.21 3.32
N ARG A 86 5.96 10.07 3.93
CA ARG A 86 6.08 9.83 5.37
C ARG A 86 5.36 10.91 6.17
N LYS A 87 4.19 11.33 5.69
CA LYS A 87 3.36 12.39 6.25
C LYS A 87 1.93 11.93 6.39
N ARG A 88 1.28 12.27 7.50
CA ARG A 88 -0.13 12.00 7.72
C ARG A 88 -0.98 12.53 6.57
N MET A 89 -2.06 11.81 6.27
CA MET A 89 -3.06 12.27 5.31
C MET A 89 -3.79 13.49 5.87
N LEU A 90 -4.09 14.47 5.01
CA LEU A 90 -4.92 15.62 5.37
C LEU A 90 -6.38 15.19 5.22
N ALA A 91 -7.11 15.12 6.34
CA ALA A 91 -8.53 14.75 6.48
C ALA A 91 -9.21 14.42 5.15
N SER A 92 -9.34 13.13 4.84
CA SER A 92 -10.18 12.66 3.73
C SER A 92 -11.64 13.03 4.02
N ALA A 93 -12.50 13.04 3.00
CA ALA A 93 -13.93 13.07 3.26
C ALA A 93 -14.27 11.82 4.06
N ASP A 94 -14.82 11.99 5.26
CA ASP A 94 -15.06 10.89 6.18
C ASP A 94 -16.34 10.17 5.75
N TRP A 95 -16.24 8.86 5.46
CA TRP A 95 -17.41 8.05 5.10
C TRP A 95 -18.46 8.11 6.22
N SER A 96 -18.02 8.18 7.47
CA SER A 96 -18.89 8.24 8.65
C SER A 96 -19.70 9.54 8.73
N GLU A 97 -19.18 10.64 8.20
CA GLU A 97 -19.89 11.92 8.10
C GLU A 97 -20.96 11.92 6.99
N LEU A 98 -20.81 11.06 5.97
CA LEU A 98 -21.61 11.11 4.73
C LEU A 98 -22.74 10.05 4.62
N GLN A 99 -22.73 8.99 5.44
CA GLN A 99 -23.74 7.90 5.35
C GLN A 99 -24.19 7.41 6.75
N TYR A 100 -24.80 8.30 7.54
CA TYR A 100 -25.27 8.01 8.90
C TYR A 100 -26.15 6.75 8.97
N GLY A 101 -25.78 5.78 9.82
CA GLY A 101 -26.61 4.61 10.16
C GLY A 101 -26.47 3.38 9.27
N LYS A 102 -25.60 3.37 8.25
CA LYS A 102 -25.25 2.16 7.49
C LYS A 102 -23.87 1.67 7.86
N GLU A 103 -23.72 0.35 7.93
CA GLU A 103 -22.40 -0.25 8.07
C GLU A 103 -21.57 0.02 6.80
N PRO A 104 -20.35 0.58 6.93
CA PRO A 104 -19.49 0.82 5.79
C PRO A 104 -19.12 -0.49 5.07
N PRO A 105 -18.98 -0.50 3.74
CA PRO A 105 -18.43 -1.64 3.01
C PRO A 105 -17.06 -2.08 3.57
N SER A 106 -16.73 -3.37 3.50
CA SER A 106 -15.49 -3.90 4.08
C SER A 106 -14.22 -3.16 3.60
N ALA A 107 -14.17 -2.78 2.32
CA ALA A 107 -13.06 -2.02 1.75
C ALA A 107 -12.91 -0.62 2.39
N ILE A 108 -14.01 0.01 2.80
CA ILE A 108 -13.99 1.29 3.53
C ILE A 108 -13.49 1.06 4.96
N GLN A 109 -13.99 0.03 5.64
CA GLN A 109 -13.51 -0.34 6.99
C GLN A 109 -12.00 -0.57 7.01
N LEU A 110 -11.48 -1.30 6.00
CA LEU A 110 -10.04 -1.48 5.83
C LEU A 110 -9.33 -0.14 5.65
N PHE A 111 -9.83 0.70 4.74
CA PHE A 111 -9.20 1.98 4.43
C PHE A 111 -9.16 2.92 5.64
N ASP A 112 -10.22 2.95 6.45
CA ASP A 112 -10.27 3.71 7.70
C ASP A 112 -9.18 3.30 8.70
N ILE A 113 -8.80 2.01 8.69
CA ILE A 113 -7.63 1.53 9.45
C ILE A 113 -6.35 2.00 8.76
N LEU A 114 -6.19 1.75 7.46
CA LEU A 114 -4.97 2.05 6.69
C LEU A 114 -4.57 3.53 6.69
N GLN A 115 -5.52 4.46 6.79
CA GLN A 115 -5.23 5.90 6.89
C GLN A 115 -4.42 6.30 8.14
N GLU A 116 -4.39 5.45 9.17
CA GLU A 116 -3.56 5.66 10.35
C GLU A 116 -2.07 5.43 10.05
N LEU A 117 -1.75 4.57 9.06
CA LEU A 117 -0.38 4.16 8.75
C LEU A 117 0.56 5.35 8.48
N PRO A 118 0.24 6.33 7.60
CA PRO A 118 1.07 7.52 7.41
C PRO A 118 1.30 8.34 8.68
N SER A 119 0.36 8.35 9.62
CA SER A 119 0.50 9.05 10.91
C SER A 119 1.45 8.31 11.86
N ILE A 120 1.43 6.98 11.86
CA ILE A 120 2.40 6.16 12.61
C ILE A 120 3.82 6.38 12.06
N ILE A 121 3.96 6.41 10.73
CA ILE A 121 5.24 6.69 10.06
C ILE A 121 5.76 8.07 10.44
N GLU A 122 4.92 9.10 10.34
CA GLU A 122 5.32 10.47 10.69
C GLU A 122 5.72 10.58 12.16
N TYR A 123 5.02 9.88 13.06
CA TYR A 123 5.39 9.82 14.47
C TYR A 123 6.76 9.17 14.66
N ALA A 124 7.03 8.04 14.01
CA ALA A 124 8.31 7.34 14.08
C ALA A 124 9.49 8.19 13.57
N ASP A 125 9.28 8.99 12.53
CA ASP A 125 10.28 9.93 12.01
C ASP A 125 10.53 11.13 12.93
N ALA A 126 9.52 11.53 13.70
CA ALA A 126 9.63 12.62 14.65
C ALA A 126 10.35 12.23 15.94
N ILE A 127 10.50 10.92 16.23
CA ILE A 127 11.29 10.46 17.39
C ILE A 127 12.75 10.83 17.15
N LYS A 128 13.24 11.79 17.92
CA LYS A 128 14.64 12.21 17.97
C LYS A 128 15.01 12.50 19.42
N ALA A 129 16.30 12.39 19.75
CA ALA A 129 16.79 12.93 21.00
C ALA A 129 16.57 14.45 21.01
N ALA A 130 16.02 14.98 22.11
CA ALA A 130 16.01 16.42 22.28
C ALA A 130 17.47 16.90 22.41
N GLN A 131 17.81 17.96 21.67
CA GLN A 131 19.13 18.54 21.70
C GLN A 131 19.42 19.02 23.14
N THR A 132 20.42 18.39 23.75
CA THR A 132 21.06 18.76 25.02
C THR A 132 20.14 18.83 26.25
N GLY A 133 20.22 17.82 27.12
CA GLY A 133 19.87 17.93 28.54
C GLY A 133 18.56 17.29 29.00
N THR A 134 17.78 16.67 28.11
CA THR A 134 16.57 15.93 28.50
C THR A 134 16.87 14.44 28.71
N GLU A 135 16.41 13.93 29.85
CA GLU A 135 16.61 12.59 30.37
C GLU A 135 16.28 11.46 29.36
N ASP A 136 17.12 10.41 29.36
CA ASP A 136 17.03 9.17 28.55
C ASP A 136 15.63 8.52 28.51
N HIS A 137 14.78 8.82 29.49
CA HIS A 137 13.43 8.28 29.64
C HIS A 137 12.48 8.78 28.54
N THR A 138 12.77 9.92 27.92
CA THR A 138 11.93 10.53 26.88
C THR A 138 11.85 9.67 25.61
N ILE A 139 12.98 9.17 25.10
CA ILE A 139 13.04 8.34 23.88
C ILE A 139 12.39 6.98 24.10
N VAL A 140 12.65 6.35 25.26
CA VAL A 140 12.03 5.07 25.62
C VAL A 140 10.51 5.21 25.68
N ASN A 141 9.99 6.29 26.28
CA ASN A 141 8.55 6.55 26.31
C ASN A 141 7.97 6.75 24.90
N HIS A 142 8.68 7.44 24.01
CA HIS A 142 8.27 7.58 22.61
C HIS A 142 8.28 6.25 21.85
N LEU A 143 9.27 5.39 22.09
CA LEU A 143 9.31 4.03 21.52
C LEU A 143 8.17 3.17 22.06
N LEU A 144 7.89 3.20 23.37
CA LEU A 144 6.75 2.50 23.95
C LEU A 144 5.42 3.00 23.37
N ALA A 145 5.26 4.30 23.17
CA ALA A 145 4.08 4.87 22.55
C ALA A 145 3.95 4.47 21.07
N LEU A 146 5.06 4.44 20.31
CA LEU A 146 5.08 3.95 18.93
C LEU A 146 4.69 2.47 18.86
N THR A 147 5.24 1.64 19.75
CA THR A 147 4.89 0.21 19.85
C THR A 147 3.43 0.02 20.21
N GLY A 148 2.88 0.79 21.15
CA GLY A 148 1.45 0.73 21.49
C GLY A 148 0.55 1.10 20.30
N ARG A 149 0.92 2.12 19.50
CA ARG A 149 0.21 2.46 18.26
C ARG A 149 0.30 1.35 17.22
N ALA A 150 1.49 0.78 17.04
CA ALA A 150 1.71 -0.34 16.14
C ALA A 150 0.87 -1.57 16.50
N GLN A 151 0.79 -1.92 17.79
CA GLN A 151 -0.04 -3.02 18.30
C GLN A 151 -1.53 -2.76 18.11
N SER A 152 -2.00 -1.55 18.42
CA SER A 152 -3.40 -1.16 18.20
C SER A 152 -3.78 -1.27 16.72
N PHE A 153 -2.89 -0.81 15.83
CA PHE A 153 -3.08 -0.91 14.39
C PHE A 153 -3.09 -2.37 13.89
N GLU A 154 -2.14 -3.20 14.35
CA GLU A 154 -2.08 -4.64 14.04
C GLU A 154 -3.34 -5.38 14.51
N LEU A 155 -3.81 -5.09 15.74
CA LEU A 155 -5.03 -5.67 16.29
C LEU A 155 -6.24 -5.33 15.41
N ARG A 156 -6.45 -4.05 15.09
CA ARG A 156 -7.57 -3.61 14.24
C ARG A 156 -7.54 -4.25 12.86
N LEU A 157 -6.37 -4.38 12.24
CA LEU A 157 -6.23 -5.07 10.94
C LEU A 157 -6.57 -6.56 11.05
N THR A 158 -6.12 -7.21 12.12
CA THR A 158 -6.36 -8.64 12.35
C THR A 158 -7.83 -8.92 12.65
N GLU A 159 -8.47 -8.08 13.47
CA GLU A 159 -9.91 -8.13 13.74
C GLU A 159 -10.74 -7.91 12.46
N TRP A 160 -10.37 -6.91 11.65
CA TRP A 160 -11.01 -6.68 10.35
C TRP A 160 -10.83 -7.89 9.42
N PHE A 161 -9.63 -8.47 9.34
CA PHE A 161 -9.36 -9.63 8.50
C PHE A 161 -10.20 -10.84 8.93
N SER A 162 -10.30 -11.07 10.24
CA SER A 162 -11.09 -12.16 10.82
C SER A 162 -12.58 -12.00 10.55
N LYS A 163 -13.06 -10.75 10.55
CA LYS A 163 -14.44 -10.42 10.14
C LYS A 163 -14.65 -10.69 8.66
N LEU A 164 -13.74 -10.25 7.80
CA LEU A 164 -13.80 -10.51 6.36
C LEU A 164 -13.84 -12.02 6.06
N GLU A 165 -13.02 -12.82 6.75
CA GLU A 165 -13.04 -14.28 6.66
C GLU A 165 -14.40 -14.87 7.03
N LYS A 166 -14.97 -14.41 8.15
CA LYS A 166 -16.29 -14.85 8.62
C LYS A 166 -17.39 -14.49 7.65
N ASP A 167 -17.36 -13.29 7.07
CA ASP A 167 -18.36 -12.83 6.11
C ASP A 167 -18.25 -13.62 4.80
N GLN A 168 -17.03 -13.87 4.31
CA GLN A 168 -16.79 -14.69 3.12
C GLN A 168 -17.25 -16.13 3.31
N SER A 169 -17.08 -16.70 4.52
CA SER A 169 -17.46 -18.08 4.80
C SER A 169 -18.98 -18.33 4.66
N GLN A 170 -19.80 -17.27 4.63
CA GLN A 170 -21.25 -17.35 4.40
C GLN A 170 -21.64 -17.20 2.93
N GLN A 171 -20.69 -16.91 2.04
CA GLN A 171 -20.92 -16.78 0.61
C GLN A 171 -20.77 -18.11 -0.13
N SER A 172 -21.12 -18.12 -1.43
CA SER A 172 -21.01 -19.31 -2.28
C SER A 172 -19.58 -19.83 -2.43
N ASN A 173 -18.58 -18.93 -2.41
CA ASN A 173 -17.18 -19.29 -2.28
C ASN A 173 -16.73 -18.98 -0.84
N PRO A 174 -16.49 -19.97 0.03
CA PRO A 174 -16.24 -19.71 1.44
C PRO A 174 -14.80 -19.29 1.76
N LEU A 175 -13.87 -19.35 0.79
CA LEU A 175 -12.45 -19.08 1.01
C LEU A 175 -12.09 -17.67 0.55
N LEU A 176 -11.27 -16.95 1.33
CA LEU A 176 -10.68 -15.69 0.89
C LEU A 176 -9.62 -15.88 -0.19
N PHE A 177 -8.91 -17.00 -0.15
CA PHE A 177 -7.89 -17.34 -1.13
C PHE A 177 -7.60 -18.84 -1.11
N TRP A 178 -7.05 -19.36 -2.21
CA TRP A 178 -6.59 -20.74 -2.33
C TRP A 178 -5.37 -20.84 -3.27
N PRO A 179 -4.51 -21.86 -3.12
CA PRO A 179 -3.36 -22.03 -3.99
C PRO A 179 -3.76 -22.67 -5.33
N GLU A 180 -3.18 -22.19 -6.42
CA GLU A 180 -3.24 -22.80 -7.76
C GLU A 180 -1.82 -22.96 -8.34
N PRO A 181 -1.58 -23.92 -9.26
CA PRO A 181 -0.28 -24.09 -9.90
C PRO A 181 0.21 -22.82 -10.63
N SER A 182 1.46 -22.41 -10.36
CA SER A 182 2.04 -21.20 -10.95
C SER A 182 2.47 -21.39 -12.40
N THR A 183 1.98 -20.52 -13.28
CA THR A 183 2.42 -20.40 -14.67
C THR A 183 3.79 -19.73 -14.75
N LEU A 184 4.10 -18.78 -13.86
CA LEU A 184 5.43 -18.18 -13.79
C LEU A 184 6.51 -19.20 -13.41
N TYR A 185 6.20 -20.10 -12.48
CA TYR A 185 7.09 -21.18 -12.05
C TYR A 185 7.45 -22.15 -13.18
N THR A 186 6.47 -22.50 -14.01
CA THR A 186 6.65 -23.46 -15.11
C THR A 186 7.38 -22.86 -16.31
N ARG A 187 7.37 -21.53 -16.46
CA ARG A 187 8.07 -20.81 -17.54
C ARG A 187 9.59 -20.77 -17.42
N VAL A 188 10.14 -21.01 -16.22
CA VAL A 188 11.59 -20.95 -15.98
C VAL A 188 12.20 -22.35 -15.77
N PRO A 189 13.45 -22.59 -16.21
CA PRO A 189 14.12 -23.88 -16.00
C PRO A 189 14.21 -24.29 -14.53
N PRO A 190 14.26 -25.60 -14.19
CA PRO A 190 14.34 -26.08 -12.81
C PRO A 190 15.51 -25.51 -11.99
N SER A 191 16.62 -25.19 -12.66
CA SER A 191 17.82 -24.61 -12.04
C SER A 191 17.78 -23.08 -11.88
N HIS A 192 16.72 -22.41 -12.35
CA HIS A 192 16.66 -20.96 -12.35
C HIS A 192 16.44 -20.40 -10.93
N PRO A 193 17.22 -19.41 -10.45
CA PRO A 193 17.13 -18.92 -9.07
C PRO A 193 15.77 -18.30 -8.72
N SER A 194 15.07 -17.71 -9.70
CA SER A 194 13.71 -17.17 -9.51
C SER A 194 12.60 -18.23 -9.47
N ARG A 195 12.90 -19.52 -9.65
CA ARG A 195 11.93 -20.61 -9.61
C ARG A 195 11.59 -20.98 -8.16
N VAL A 196 10.87 -20.10 -7.46
CA VAL A 196 10.67 -20.20 -6.00
C VAL A 196 9.30 -20.76 -5.60
N PHE A 197 8.22 -20.22 -6.16
CA PHE A 197 6.86 -20.56 -5.75
C PHE A 197 6.18 -21.50 -6.73
N PRO A 198 5.95 -22.79 -6.39
CA PRO A 198 5.27 -23.73 -7.28
C PRO A 198 3.77 -23.42 -7.45
N THR A 199 3.20 -22.67 -6.51
CA THR A 199 1.81 -22.21 -6.52
C THR A 199 1.72 -20.72 -6.27
N PHE A 200 0.67 -20.11 -6.80
CA PHE A 200 0.27 -18.73 -6.54
C PHE A 200 -1.09 -18.70 -5.83
N LEU A 201 -1.43 -17.59 -5.19
CA LEU A 201 -2.71 -17.45 -4.50
C LEU A 201 -3.76 -16.87 -5.44
N CYS A 202 -4.87 -17.59 -5.60
CA CYS A 202 -6.09 -17.14 -6.25
C CYS A 202 -7.08 -16.60 -5.23
N PHE A 203 -8.01 -15.77 -5.69
CA PHE A 203 -9.02 -15.09 -4.87
C PHE A 203 -10.41 -15.22 -5.52
N PRO A 204 -11.51 -15.09 -4.76
CA PRO A 204 -12.87 -15.13 -5.29
C PRO A 204 -13.12 -14.09 -6.39
N ASP A 205 -12.60 -12.87 -6.16
CA ASP A 205 -12.69 -11.75 -7.09
C ASP A 205 -11.55 -10.75 -6.81
N MET A 206 -11.45 -9.73 -7.66
CA MET A 206 -10.43 -8.69 -7.55
C MET A 206 -10.55 -7.85 -6.28
N ALA A 207 -11.77 -7.53 -5.84
CA ALA A 207 -11.98 -6.69 -4.68
C ALA A 207 -11.51 -7.39 -3.39
N ILE A 208 -11.72 -8.70 -3.27
CA ILE A 208 -11.17 -9.50 -2.17
C ILE A 208 -9.64 -9.57 -2.27
N ALA A 209 -9.09 -9.80 -3.46
CA ALA A 209 -7.63 -9.84 -3.66
C ALA A 209 -6.95 -8.54 -3.21
N GLU A 210 -7.48 -7.39 -3.63
CA GLU A 210 -6.94 -6.08 -3.25
C GLU A 210 -7.00 -5.86 -1.73
N GLN A 211 -8.14 -6.14 -1.10
CA GLN A 211 -8.31 -5.96 0.34
C GLN A 211 -7.37 -6.85 1.15
N VAL A 212 -7.29 -8.15 0.80
CA VAL A 212 -6.43 -9.12 1.48
C VAL A 212 -4.96 -8.74 1.34
N VAL A 213 -4.51 -8.41 0.12
CA VAL A 213 -3.11 -8.06 -0.13
C VAL A 213 -2.73 -6.73 0.50
N LEU A 214 -3.63 -5.72 0.53
CA LEU A 214 -3.40 -4.47 1.26
C LEU A 214 -3.26 -4.72 2.76
N CYS A 215 -4.13 -5.54 3.34
CA CYS A 215 -4.05 -5.89 4.76
C CYS A 215 -2.71 -6.55 5.09
N TRP A 216 -2.30 -7.58 4.33
CA TRP A 216 -0.99 -8.22 4.52
C TRP A 216 0.17 -7.26 4.30
N THR A 217 0.08 -6.36 3.34
CA THR A 217 1.10 -5.33 3.09
C THR A 217 1.21 -4.38 4.28
N ALA A 218 0.10 -3.94 4.87
CA ALA A 218 0.09 -3.06 6.02
C ALA A 218 0.63 -3.76 7.29
N LEU A 219 0.22 -5.01 7.54
CA LEU A 219 0.77 -5.84 8.60
C LEU A 219 2.28 -6.06 8.43
N LEU A 220 2.76 -6.21 7.18
CA LEU A 220 4.18 -6.37 6.87
C LEU A 220 4.96 -5.07 7.13
N PHE A 221 4.33 -3.93 6.89
CA PHE A 221 4.98 -2.62 7.00
C PHE A 221 5.37 -2.29 8.45
N ILE A 222 4.51 -2.59 9.40
CA ILE A 222 4.65 -2.15 10.80
C ILE A 222 5.92 -2.70 11.49
N PRO A 223 6.21 -4.01 11.47
CA PRO A 223 7.47 -4.54 11.99
C PRO A 223 8.69 -3.87 11.33
N ARG A 224 8.62 -3.62 10.02
CA ARG A 224 9.73 -2.97 9.30
C ARG A 224 9.94 -1.53 9.76
N LEU A 225 8.88 -0.78 10.00
CA LEU A 225 8.94 0.57 10.53
C LEU A 225 9.56 0.61 11.93
N LEU A 226 9.15 -0.30 12.82
CA LEU A 226 9.72 -0.40 14.17
C LEU A 226 11.21 -0.73 14.10
N HIS A 227 11.59 -1.74 13.32
CA HIS A 227 12.99 -2.14 13.14
C HIS A 227 13.85 -0.97 12.63
N TYR A 228 13.39 -0.31 11.57
CA TYR A 228 14.07 0.85 11.01
C TYR A 228 14.24 1.97 12.04
N THR A 229 13.20 2.26 12.82
CA THR A 229 13.25 3.32 13.83
C THR A 229 14.27 3.00 14.92
N GLU A 230 14.26 1.78 15.45
CA GLU A 230 15.25 1.34 16.44
C GLU A 230 16.69 1.38 15.88
N GLN A 231 16.90 0.91 14.65
CA GLN A 231 18.21 0.93 14.00
C GLN A 231 18.72 2.35 13.79
N ARG A 232 17.87 3.25 13.29
CA ARG A 232 18.20 4.67 13.11
C ARG A 232 18.62 5.31 14.42
N LEU A 233 17.80 5.18 15.47
CA LEU A 233 18.11 5.75 16.80
C LEU A 233 19.41 5.16 17.37
N LYS A 234 19.68 3.87 17.14
CA LYS A 234 20.94 3.24 17.55
C LYS A 234 22.14 3.82 16.80
N GLN A 235 22.03 4.00 15.49
CA GLN A 235 23.09 4.57 14.65
C GLN A 235 23.38 6.03 15.02
N ASP A 236 22.34 6.80 15.35
CA ASP A 236 22.44 8.20 15.77
C ASP A 236 22.95 8.35 17.23
N GLY A 237 23.15 7.24 17.96
CA GLY A 237 23.56 7.26 19.36
C GLY A 237 22.48 7.78 20.31
N GLU A 238 21.23 7.84 19.86
CA GLU A 238 20.07 8.33 20.61
C GLU A 238 19.42 7.22 21.45
N LEU A 239 19.71 5.95 21.15
CA LEU A 239 19.13 4.82 21.87
C LEU A 239 19.87 4.56 23.18
N PRO A 240 19.19 4.54 24.35
CA PRO A 240 19.85 4.28 25.62
C PRO A 240 20.49 2.90 25.67
N SER A 241 21.66 2.79 26.31
CA SER A 241 22.42 1.52 26.43
C SER A 241 21.64 0.38 27.09
N SER A 242 20.63 0.71 27.92
CA SER A 242 19.75 -0.26 28.58
C SER A 242 18.66 -0.83 27.67
N TYR A 243 18.37 -0.18 26.55
CA TYR A 243 17.33 -0.60 25.62
C TYR A 243 17.80 -1.76 24.74
N ARG A 244 17.01 -2.83 24.70
CA ARG A 244 17.28 -4.00 23.85
C ARG A 244 16.64 -3.80 22.47
N VAL A 245 17.48 -3.76 21.44
CA VAL A 245 17.05 -3.79 20.03
C VAL A 245 16.20 -5.04 19.78
N GLY A 246 15.09 -4.88 19.07
CA GLY A 246 14.12 -5.92 18.80
C GLY A 246 13.05 -6.08 19.89
N SER A 247 13.10 -5.31 20.98
CA SER A 247 12.07 -5.37 22.02
C SER A 247 10.69 -4.96 21.49
N SER A 248 10.60 -3.91 20.66
CA SER A 248 9.34 -3.52 20.02
C SER A 248 8.83 -4.56 19.03
N LEU A 249 9.73 -5.24 18.32
CA LEU A 249 9.36 -6.29 17.36
C LEU A 249 8.77 -7.51 18.04
N SER A 250 9.32 -7.89 19.20
CA SER A 250 8.83 -9.03 19.98
C SER A 250 7.40 -8.85 20.51
N ALA A 251 6.91 -7.60 20.50
CA ALA A 251 5.57 -7.25 20.95
C ALA A 251 4.49 -7.39 19.87
N LEU A 252 4.88 -7.63 18.60
CA LEU A 252 3.97 -7.86 17.48
C LEU A 252 3.71 -9.34 17.28
N ALA A 253 2.49 -9.68 16.86
CA ALA A 253 2.10 -11.07 16.64
C ALA A 253 2.53 -11.59 15.25
N THR A 254 2.74 -10.69 14.28
CA THR A 254 2.81 -11.11 12.87
C THR A 254 4.21 -11.53 12.39
N ASP A 255 4.28 -12.66 11.67
CA ASP A 255 5.49 -13.12 10.98
C ASP A 255 5.70 -12.39 9.64
N SER A 256 6.72 -11.53 9.60
CA SER A 256 7.11 -10.78 8.39
C SER A 256 7.53 -11.69 7.23
N THR A 257 8.06 -12.88 7.50
CA THR A 257 8.49 -13.84 6.47
C THR A 257 7.28 -14.44 5.77
N ASP A 258 6.29 -14.89 6.54
CA ASP A 258 5.04 -15.46 6.02
C ASP A 258 4.26 -14.41 5.22
N LEU A 259 4.11 -13.19 5.74
CA LEU A 259 3.44 -12.11 5.01
C LEU A 259 4.12 -11.75 3.70
N ALA A 260 5.46 -11.60 3.70
CA ALA A 260 6.19 -11.26 2.48
C ALA A 260 6.02 -12.36 1.41
N LYS A 261 5.97 -13.63 1.82
CA LYS A 261 5.66 -14.76 0.93
C LYS A 261 4.23 -14.70 0.41
N LYS A 262 3.24 -14.48 1.26
CA LYS A 262 1.84 -14.35 0.87
C LYS A 262 1.65 -13.24 -0.16
N VAL A 263 2.18 -12.04 0.11
CA VAL A 263 2.16 -10.92 -0.85
C VAL A 263 2.83 -11.30 -2.17
N ALA A 264 4.00 -11.95 -2.13
CA ALA A 264 4.69 -12.40 -3.33
C ALA A 264 3.89 -13.43 -4.14
N GLN A 265 3.29 -14.43 -3.47
CA GLN A 265 2.47 -15.46 -4.11
C GLN A 265 1.17 -14.90 -4.69
N SER A 266 0.68 -13.75 -4.22
CA SER A 266 -0.49 -13.09 -4.82
C SER A 266 -0.17 -12.35 -6.12
N LEU A 267 1.09 -12.01 -6.40
CA LEU A 267 1.44 -11.15 -7.54
C LEU A 267 1.05 -11.75 -8.89
N GLU A 268 1.12 -13.08 -9.03
CA GLU A 268 0.75 -13.74 -10.28
C GLU A 268 -0.74 -13.59 -10.60
N TYR A 269 -1.61 -13.56 -9.59
CA TYR A 269 -3.05 -13.34 -9.78
C TYR A 269 -3.31 -12.02 -10.50
N PHE A 270 -2.65 -10.94 -10.08
CA PHE A 270 -2.77 -9.61 -10.70
C PHE A 270 -2.09 -9.51 -12.07
N LEU A 271 -1.25 -10.48 -12.44
CA LEU A 271 -0.57 -10.54 -13.74
C LEU A 271 -1.33 -11.41 -14.76
N HIS A 272 -2.44 -12.03 -14.37
CA HIS A 272 -3.21 -12.87 -15.27
C HIS A 272 -3.73 -12.02 -16.46
N PRO A 273 -3.71 -12.51 -17.71
CA PRO A 273 -4.13 -11.72 -18.87
C PRO A 273 -5.56 -11.17 -18.79
N ASP A 274 -6.42 -11.85 -18.04
CA ASP A 274 -7.82 -11.45 -17.82
C ASP A 274 -7.96 -10.31 -16.81
N VAL A 275 -6.89 -10.03 -16.08
CA VAL A 275 -6.80 -8.93 -15.12
C VAL A 275 -6.35 -7.69 -15.88
N GLY A 276 -7.28 -6.74 -16.04
CA GLY A 276 -7.08 -5.55 -16.85
C GLY A 276 -5.92 -4.67 -16.38
N LEU A 277 -5.43 -3.80 -17.27
CA LEU A 277 -4.28 -2.90 -17.01
C LEU A 277 -4.45 -1.98 -15.79
N MET A 278 -5.67 -1.73 -15.35
CA MET A 278 -5.98 -0.95 -14.17
C MET A 278 -5.46 -1.63 -12.89
N GLU A 279 -5.56 -2.95 -12.81
CA GLU A 279 -5.19 -3.71 -11.61
C GLU A 279 -3.68 -3.85 -11.44
N LEU A 280 -2.91 -3.69 -12.53
CA LEU A 280 -1.46 -3.66 -12.44
C LEU A 280 -0.98 -2.48 -11.57
N GLN A 281 -1.71 -1.37 -11.50
CA GLN A 281 -1.32 -0.23 -10.66
C GLN A 281 -1.25 -0.60 -9.16
N PHE A 282 -2.07 -1.56 -8.75
CA PHE A 282 -2.22 -1.97 -7.36
C PHE A 282 -0.95 -2.63 -6.82
N ILE A 283 -0.35 -3.53 -7.60
CA ILE A 283 0.76 -4.37 -7.12
C ILE A 283 2.06 -3.61 -6.86
N GLY A 284 2.21 -2.37 -7.34
CA GLY A 284 3.44 -1.60 -7.19
C GLY A 284 3.89 -1.43 -5.74
N PHE A 285 2.98 -1.05 -4.84
CA PHE A 285 3.30 -0.85 -3.42
C PHE A 285 3.52 -2.19 -2.67
N PRO A 286 2.59 -3.16 -2.70
CA PRO A 286 2.77 -4.49 -2.10
C PRO A 286 4.03 -5.21 -2.55
N MET A 287 4.27 -5.25 -3.88
CA MET A 287 5.44 -5.91 -4.46
C MET A 287 6.74 -5.33 -3.93
N ASN A 288 6.85 -4.00 -3.89
CA ASN A 288 8.07 -3.36 -3.45
C ASN A 288 8.36 -3.60 -1.97
N LEU A 289 7.35 -3.56 -1.11
CA LEU A 289 7.51 -3.84 0.33
C LEU A 289 7.87 -5.31 0.62
N ALA A 290 7.25 -6.25 -0.11
CA ALA A 290 7.58 -7.67 0.02
C ALA A 290 9.01 -7.95 -0.48
N MET A 291 9.39 -7.40 -1.63
CA MET A 291 10.75 -7.54 -2.19
C MET A 291 11.81 -6.95 -1.24
N ALA A 292 11.54 -5.75 -0.74
CA ALA A 292 12.29 -5.06 0.29
C ALA A 292 12.56 -5.94 1.50
N THR A 293 11.49 -6.51 2.08
CA THR A 293 11.58 -7.40 3.23
C THR A 293 12.40 -8.65 2.89
N CYS A 294 12.12 -9.33 1.78
CA CYS A 294 12.83 -10.53 1.37
C CYS A 294 14.34 -10.29 1.22
N ASN A 295 14.74 -9.16 0.62
CA ASN A 295 16.15 -8.79 0.51
C ASN A 295 16.78 -8.56 1.89
N SER A 296 16.13 -7.78 2.75
CA SER A 296 16.67 -7.45 4.09
C SER A 296 16.84 -8.68 4.99
N LEU A 297 16.01 -9.72 4.79
CA LEU A 297 16.04 -10.96 5.55
C LEU A 297 16.86 -12.07 4.86
N GLY A 298 17.45 -11.80 3.68
CA GLY A 298 18.21 -12.79 2.92
C GLY A 298 17.38 -13.97 2.40
N LEU A 299 16.09 -13.76 2.13
CA LEU A 299 15.18 -14.79 1.65
C LEU A 299 15.43 -15.11 0.17
N LYS A 300 15.45 -16.40 -0.19
CA LYS A 300 15.59 -16.84 -1.59
C LYS A 300 14.45 -16.33 -2.49
N GLU A 301 13.29 -16.08 -1.90
CA GLU A 301 12.09 -15.52 -2.50
C GLU A 301 12.34 -14.13 -3.12
N ALA A 302 13.39 -13.41 -2.71
CA ALA A 302 13.81 -12.17 -3.35
C ALA A 302 14.04 -12.32 -4.86
N ALA A 303 14.53 -13.48 -5.31
CA ALA A 303 14.77 -13.75 -6.73
C ALA A 303 13.49 -13.81 -7.56
N PHE A 304 12.34 -14.13 -6.97
CA PHE A 304 11.05 -14.22 -7.66
C PHE A 304 10.61 -12.86 -8.24
N PHE A 305 10.91 -11.75 -7.56
CA PHE A 305 10.51 -10.42 -8.01
C PHE A 305 11.16 -10.00 -9.34
N GLY A 306 12.34 -10.56 -9.67
CA GLY A 306 12.95 -10.38 -10.98
C GLY A 306 12.09 -10.97 -12.11
N LEU A 307 11.45 -12.12 -11.86
CA LEU A 307 10.54 -12.77 -12.81
C LEU A 307 9.24 -11.97 -13.00
N VAL A 308 8.67 -11.48 -11.89
CA VAL A 308 7.48 -10.59 -11.92
C VAL A 308 7.77 -9.33 -12.73
N ARG A 309 8.91 -8.68 -12.52
CA ARG A 309 9.33 -7.49 -13.28
C ARG A 309 9.53 -7.78 -14.76
N ALA A 310 10.13 -8.92 -15.10
CA ALA A 310 10.27 -9.34 -16.50
C ALA A 310 8.88 -9.48 -17.15
N ARG A 311 7.92 -10.08 -16.45
CA ARG A 311 6.54 -10.21 -16.93
C ARG A 311 5.85 -8.86 -17.13
N LEU A 312 6.06 -7.90 -16.23
CA LEU A 312 5.53 -6.54 -16.38
C LEU A 312 6.09 -5.80 -17.59
N LYS A 313 7.34 -6.09 -17.98
CA LYS A 313 7.94 -5.53 -19.19
C LYS A 313 7.36 -6.16 -20.45
N GLU A 314 7.08 -7.47 -20.42
CA GLU A 314 6.43 -8.17 -21.55
C GLU A 314 5.01 -7.68 -21.85
N THR A 315 4.28 -7.19 -20.84
CA THR A 315 2.93 -6.62 -21.04
C THR A 315 2.96 -5.22 -21.69
N ASN A 316 4.14 -4.74 -22.11
CA ASN A 316 4.39 -3.43 -22.73
C ASN A 316 3.84 -2.26 -21.90
N THR A 317 3.87 -2.43 -20.57
CA THR A 317 3.54 -1.37 -19.63
C THR A 317 4.83 -0.67 -19.20
N GLY A 318 4.88 0.66 -19.23
CA GLY A 318 6.01 1.42 -18.65
C GLY A 318 6.05 1.37 -17.11
N MET A 319 5.22 0.51 -16.50
CA MET A 319 5.15 0.34 -15.06
C MET A 319 6.47 -0.16 -14.46
N GLY A 320 7.19 -1.04 -15.16
CA GLY A 320 8.52 -1.48 -14.71
C GLY A 320 9.50 -0.31 -14.54
N ASP A 321 9.56 0.55 -15.56
CA ASP A 321 10.44 1.73 -15.58
C ASP A 321 9.96 2.82 -14.60
N PHE A 322 8.64 2.96 -14.43
CA PHE A 322 8.04 3.82 -13.41
C PHE A 322 8.42 3.37 -12.00
N LEU A 323 8.28 2.08 -11.69
CA LEU A 323 8.63 1.55 -10.36
C LEU A 323 10.13 1.70 -10.08
N ASP A 324 10.98 1.41 -11.06
CA ASP A 324 12.43 1.63 -10.94
C ASP A 324 12.75 3.11 -10.72
N THR A 325 12.01 4.03 -11.36
CA THR A 325 12.13 5.48 -11.15
C THR A 325 11.63 5.94 -9.78
N MET A 326 10.46 5.47 -9.34
CA MET A 326 9.89 5.81 -8.03
C MET A 326 10.79 5.35 -6.89
N LEU A 327 11.44 4.19 -7.07
CA LEU A 327 12.51 3.74 -6.19
C LEU A 327 13.71 4.67 -6.33
N ALA A 328 14.26 4.87 -7.53
CA ALA A 328 15.54 5.56 -7.79
C ALA A 328 15.57 7.06 -7.45
N LYS A 329 14.47 7.79 -7.70
CA LYS A 329 14.44 9.25 -7.73
C LYS A 329 13.54 9.91 -6.68
N GLY A 330 13.17 9.21 -5.60
CA GLY A 330 12.44 9.86 -4.51
C GLY A 330 10.95 10.07 -4.75
N GLY A 331 10.36 9.31 -5.68
CA GLY A 331 8.90 9.16 -5.72
C GLY A 331 8.42 8.51 -4.41
N GLY A 332 7.12 8.53 -4.12
CA GLY A 332 6.52 8.02 -2.87
C GLY A 332 6.81 6.56 -2.47
N LEU A 333 7.78 5.87 -3.07
CA LEU A 333 8.29 4.57 -2.64
C LEU A 333 9.75 4.63 -2.15
N ALA A 334 10.41 5.78 -2.18
CA ALA A 334 11.72 5.95 -1.54
C ALA A 334 11.66 5.75 -0.01
N ALA A 335 10.50 6.00 0.60
CA ALA A 335 10.24 5.63 1.99
C ALA A 335 10.35 4.11 2.25
N VAL A 336 10.03 3.27 1.26
CA VAL A 336 10.24 1.81 1.33
C VAL A 336 11.73 1.48 1.27
N ARG A 337 12.56 2.25 0.53
CA ARG A 337 14.02 2.04 0.53
C ARG A 337 14.64 2.25 1.90
N LEU A 338 14.15 3.24 2.67
CA LEU A 338 14.62 3.48 4.03
C LEU A 338 14.29 2.31 4.97
N LEU A 339 13.19 1.58 4.75
CA LEU A 339 12.84 0.39 5.56
C LEU A 339 13.69 -0.86 5.25
N VAL A 340 14.56 -0.78 4.24
CA VAL A 340 15.37 -1.88 3.68
C VAL A 340 16.87 -1.69 3.93
N SER A 341 17.33 -0.44 3.98
CA SER A 341 18.67 -0.06 4.44
C SER A 341 18.75 -0.15 5.97
#